data_AF-A0A2N1UKP1-F1
#
_entry.id   AF-A0A2N1UKP1-F1
#
_cell.length_a   1.000
_cell.length_b   1.000
_cell.length_c   1.000
_cell.angle_alpha   90.00
_cell.angle_beta   90.00
_cell.angle_gamma   90.00
#
_symmetry.space_group_name_H-M   'P 1'
#
loop_
_entity.id
_entity.type
_entity.pdbx_description
1 polymer ?
#
loop_
_entity_poly.entity_id
_entity_poly.type
_entity_poly.pdbx_seq_one_letter_code
_entity_poly.pdbx_strand_id
1 'polypeptide(L)' 'MKSCYICNDTEDLFAWKHPENGSEYMLCSYCLNSIVGVCAECSAILVKLDPVGINKDGQRICYKCSAMHDMADDE' A
#
# COMPACT_ATOMS: atom_id res chain seq x y z
N MET A 1 -10.61 19.36 6.67
CA MET A 1 -9.45 19.09 7.55
C MET A 1 -8.58 18.08 6.83
N LYS A 2 -7.26 18.26 6.75
CA LYS A 2 -6.38 17.22 6.19
C LYS A 2 -6.17 16.15 7.26
N SER A 3 -6.17 14.88 6.86
CA SER A 3 -5.89 13.74 7.73
C SER A 3 -5.00 12.74 7.00
N CYS A 4 -4.34 11.88 7.76
CA CYS A 4 -3.57 10.76 7.25
C CYS A 4 -4.50 9.84 6.45
N TYR A 5 -4.14 9.58 5.19
CA TYR A 5 -4.93 8.73 4.29
C TYR A 5 -5.13 7.31 4.84
N ILE A 6 -4.20 6.82 5.67
CA ILE A 6 -4.21 5.43 6.17
C ILE A 6 -4.96 5.31 7.51
N CYS A 7 -4.67 6.19 8.48
CA CYS A 7 -5.19 6.05 9.85
C CYS A 7 -6.11 7.19 10.31
N ASN A 8 -6.35 8.20 9.46
CA ASN A 8 -7.13 9.41 9.77
C ASN A 8 -6.59 10.30 10.89
N ASP A 9 -5.36 10.07 11.35
CA ASP A 9 -4.65 10.99 12.25
C ASP A 9 -4.53 12.39 11.63
N THR A 10 -4.51 13.44 12.43
CA THR A 10 -4.45 14.84 11.99
C THR A 10 -3.13 15.53 12.34
N GLU A 11 -2.27 14.88 13.13
CA GLU A 11 -0.98 15.41 13.56
C GLU A 11 0.15 14.99 12.61
N ASP A 12 1.21 15.82 12.53
CA ASP A 12 2.45 15.56 11.80
C ASP A 12 2.26 14.98 10.38
N LEU A 13 1.47 15.66 9.56
CA LEU A 13 1.14 15.23 8.21
C LEU A 13 2.18 15.68 7.18
N PHE A 14 2.67 14.72 6.41
CA PHE A 14 3.61 14.92 5.32
C PHE A 14 2.96 14.54 3.99
N ALA A 15 3.28 15.28 2.93
CA ALA A 15 2.88 14.90 1.59
C ALA A 15 3.76 13.75 1.08
N TRP A 16 3.14 12.69 0.59
CA TRP A 16 3.80 11.59 -0.09
C TRP A 16 3.20 11.42 -1.48
N LYS A 17 4.07 11.34 -2.49
CA LYS A 17 3.66 11.19 -3.88
C LYS A 17 3.74 9.72 -4.28
N HIS A 18 2.63 9.20 -4.78
CA HIS A 18 2.55 7.84 -5.26
C HIS A 18 3.48 7.64 -6.47
N PRO A 19 4.38 6.65 -6.44
CA PRO A 19 5.42 6.51 -7.46
C PRO A 19 4.88 6.17 -8.86
N GLU A 20 3.76 5.43 -8.94
CA GLU A 20 3.21 5.00 -10.24
C GLU A 20 2.22 5.99 -10.85
N ASN A 21 1.17 6.37 -10.12
CA ASN A 21 0.11 7.25 -10.64
C ASN A 21 0.32 8.74 -10.34
N GLY A 22 1.33 9.10 -9.54
CA GLY A 22 1.65 10.50 -9.21
C GLY A 22 0.68 11.20 -8.25
N SER A 23 -0.34 10.51 -7.72
CA SER A 23 -1.29 11.07 -6.77
C SER A 23 -0.59 11.45 -5.46
N GLU A 24 -1.03 12.54 -4.83
CA GLU A 24 -0.49 13.01 -3.56
C GLU A 24 -1.40 12.59 -2.41
N TYR A 25 -0.80 12.00 -1.37
CA TYR A 25 -1.47 11.57 -0.15
C TYR A 25 -0.85 12.27 1.06
N MET A 26 -1.67 12.69 2.01
CA MET A 26 -1.20 13.16 3.31
C MET A 26 -1.03 11.96 4.23
N LEU A 27 0.13 11.81 4.87
CA LEU A 27 0.42 10.69 5.77
C LEU A 27 1.05 11.21 7.06
N CYS A 28 0.64 10.68 8.20
CA CYS A 28 1.35 10.94 9.45
C CYS A 28 2.74 10.28 9.42
N SER A 29 3.67 10.75 10.26
CA SER A 29 5.04 10.23 10.34
C SER A 29 5.09 8.70 10.50
N TYR A 30 4.21 8.13 11.32
CA TYR A 30 4.16 6.69 11.54
C TYR A 30 3.77 5.90 10.27
N CYS A 31 2.71 6.33 9.59
CA CYS A 31 2.23 5.69 8.36
C CYS A 31 3.25 5.84 7.23
N LEU A 32 3.88 7.02 7.09
CA LEU A 32 4.92 7.27 6.11
C LEU A 32 6.10 6.31 6.27
N ASN A 33 6.61 6.14 7.49
CA ASN A 33 7.72 5.22 7.79
C ASN A 33 7.35 3.73 7.69
N SER A 34 6.06 3.44 7.63
CA SER A 34 5.52 2.09 7.46
C SER A 34 5.37 1.71 5.99
N ILE A 35 5.45 2.64 5.04
CA ILE A 35 5.36 2.30 3.60
C ILE A 35 6.54 1.41 3.18
N VAL A 36 6.24 0.33 2.46
CA VAL A 36 7.25 -0.58 1.87
C VAL A 36 7.23 -0.58 0.35
N GLY A 37 6.29 0.15 -0.27
CA GLY A 37 6.15 0.26 -1.71
C GLY A 37 4.68 0.34 -2.12
N VAL A 38 4.42 -0.11 -3.34
CA VAL A 38 3.08 -0.18 -3.93
C VAL A 38 2.87 -1.56 -4.52
N CYS A 39 1.62 -2.02 -4.56
CA CYS A 39 1.24 -3.29 -5.15
C CYS A 39 1.51 -3.25 -6.65
N ALA A 40 2.27 -4.22 -7.16
CA ALA A 40 2.61 -4.29 -8.58
C ALA A 40 1.40 -4.49 -9.51
N GLU A 41 0.26 -4.93 -8.99
CA GLU A 41 -0.93 -5.25 -9.79
C GLU A 41 -2.03 -4.20 -9.72
N CYS A 42 -2.22 -3.55 -8.57
CA CYS A 42 -3.32 -2.61 -8.36
C CYS A 42 -2.88 -1.24 -7.85
N SER A 43 -1.57 -1.01 -7.74
CA SER A 43 -1.01 0.25 -7.24
C SER A 43 -1.48 0.63 -5.83
N ALA A 44 -1.99 -0.32 -5.03
CA ALA A 44 -2.34 -0.04 -3.63
C ALA A 44 -1.06 0.24 -2.82
N ILE A 45 -1.10 1.23 -1.93
CA ILE A 45 -0.01 1.50 -0.99
C ILE A 45 0.19 0.27 -0.11
N LEU A 46 1.43 -0.20 -0.03
CA LEU A 46 1.80 -1.32 0.84
C LEU A 46 2.48 -0.78 2.10
N VAL A 47 2.02 -1.25 3.26
CA VAL A 47 2.61 -0.92 4.57
C VAL A 47 3.11 -2.17 5.28
N LYS A 48 4.14 -2.03 6.14
CA LYS A 48 4.73 -3.11 6.95
C LYS A 48 3.72 -3.85 7.83
N LEU A 49 2.61 -3.20 8.17
CA LEU A 49 1.58 -3.70 9.07
C LEU A 49 0.57 -4.62 8.37
N ASP A 50 0.48 -4.53 7.04
CA ASP A 50 -0.44 -5.33 6.25
C ASP A 50 0.28 -6.59 5.73
N PRO A 51 -0.43 -7.72 5.56
CA PRO A 51 0.10 -8.86 4.85
C PRO A 51 0.47 -8.47 3.40
N VAL A 52 1.71 -8.76 3.00
CA VAL A 52 2.22 -8.53 1.65
C VAL A 52 2.55 -9.88 1.01
N GLY A 53 1.90 -10.17 -0.12
CA GLY A 53 2.17 -11.34 -0.94
C GLY A 53 3.26 -11.07 -1.97
N ILE A 54 3.67 -12.12 -2.68
CA ILE A 54 4.62 -12.06 -3.79
C ILE A 54 3.99 -12.78 -4.99
N ASN A 55 3.93 -12.13 -6.16
CA ASN A 55 3.42 -12.76 -7.38
C ASN A 55 4.46 -13.67 -8.04
N LYS A 56 4.07 -14.34 -9.14
CA LYS A 56 4.92 -15.29 -9.90
C LYS A 56 6.20 -14.63 -10.46
N ASP A 57 6.20 -13.30 -10.62
CA ASP A 57 7.34 -12.49 -11.07
C ASP A 57 8.25 -12.00 -9.93
N GLY A 58 7.98 -12.39 -8.68
CA GLY A 58 8.76 -11.97 -7.51
C GLY A 58 8.45 -10.55 -7.03
N GLN A 59 7.36 -9.94 -7.49
CA GLN A 59 6.96 -8.58 -7.13
C GLN A 59 6.01 -8.57 -5.93
N ARG A 60 6.09 -7.51 -5.11
CA ARG A 60 5.21 -7.33 -3.95
C ARG A 60 3.79 -6.99 -4.39
N ILE A 61 2.83 -7.72 -3.84
CA ILE A 61 1.40 -7.52 -4.08
C ILE A 61 0.64 -7.39 -2.76
N CYS A 62 -0.47 -6.67 -2.76
CA CYS A 62 -1.31 -6.54 -1.57
C CYS A 62 -2.03 -7.85 -1.26
N TYR A 63 -2.48 -8.03 -0.02
CA TYR A 63 -3.19 -9.24 0.41
C TYR A 63 -4.40 -9.58 -0.47
N LYS A 64 -5.10 -8.57 -1.03
CA LYS A 64 -6.25 -8.79 -1.91
C LYS A 64 -5.85 -9.43 -3.24
N CYS A 65 -4.79 -8.91 -3.86
CA CYS A 65 -4.23 -9.49 -5.07
C CYS A 65 -3.72 -10.91 -4.78
N SER A 66 -2.99 -11.10 -3.67
CA SER A 66 -2.51 -12.42 -3.26
C SER A 66 -3.64 -13.44 -3.12
N ALA A 67 -4.72 -13.08 -2.43
CA ALA A 67 -5.87 -13.97 -2.24
C ALA A 67 -6.56 -14.33 -3.57
N MET A 68 -6.55 -13.44 -4.56
CA MET A 68 -7.09 -13.75 -5.89
C MET A 68 -6.24 -14.77 -6.64
N HIS A 69 -4.91 -14.74 -6.48
CA HIS A 69 -4.03 -15.77 -7.05
C HIS A 69 -4.22 -17.11 -6.37
N ASP A 70 -4.35 -17.12 -5.04
CA ASP A 70 -4.56 -18.36 -4.27
C ASP A 70 -5.88 -19.05 -4.67
N MET A 71 -6.93 -18.28 -4.98
CA MET A 71 -8.20 -18.84 -5.48
C MET A 71 -8.12 -19.31 -6.95
N ALA A 72 -7.24 -18.73 -7.75
CA ALA A 72 -7.09 -19.09 -9.16
C ALA A 72 -6.28 -20.37 -9.37
N ASP A 73 -5.42 -20.74 -8.43
CA ASP A 73 -4.65 -21.99 -8.45
C ASP A 73 -5.46 -23.19 -7.86
N ASP A 74 -6.67 -22.95 -7.32
CA ASP A 74 -7.60 -23.96 -6.76
C ASP A 74 -8.65 -24.49 -7.77
N GLU A 75 -8.63 -24.04 -9.03
CA GLU A 75 -9.47 -24.55 -10.16
C GLU A 75 -8.66 -25.43 -11.14
#